data_AF-F2BXA6-F1
#
_entry.id   AF-F2BXA6-F1
#
_cell.length_a   1.000
_cell.length_b   1.000
_cell.length_c   1.000
_cell.angle_alpha   90.00
_cell.angle_beta   90.00
_cell.angle_gamma   90.00
#
_symmetry.space_group_name_H-M   'P 1'
#
loop_
_entity.id
_entity.type
_entity.pdbx_description
1 polymer ?
#
loop_
_entity_poly.entity_id
_entity_poly.type
_entity_poly.pdbx_seq_one_letter_code
_entity_poly.pdbx_strand_id
1 'polypeptide(L)'
;MNKSKIKVVDLFAGVGGFHLGLSRASNRYEVVWANQYEPSRKNQFAYNIYKKNFPKTPISNEDIRKINKDEIPKMDLLVAGFPCQDYSVATSGAKGIEGEKGALWWEVHEVLLIKKPNYILLENVDRLLASPGVRSNQPGRDFGIILRTLSDLGYGVSWKMINAADYGYPQRRRRTFIFAFRNETKFFDYVFNISREDIDEIEEFIKTMVPFSNTMSNELVAGIENVDLNLAESLEEFSKNFSLKKGFKKTGFMLDGKVFMADYQPEIREEKVIGDLLIKNINDEALYLSPEKIEKFKKQKMGFQKIKKSRKGYEYKYGMGSMQFPDPLDKPARTIVTSESTVSRMTHVVRDPGNNRLRVLSPIETERINTFPDNWTHLEDITNSNRYFTMGNALVVDLVKEIGKEMLKIIYYNRY
;
A
#
# COMPACT_ATOMS: atom_id res chain seq x y z
N MET A 1 -30.33 20.73 -0.14
CA MET A 1 -30.38 19.25 -0.20
C MET A 1 -29.16 18.68 0.52
N ASN A 2 -29.37 17.89 1.56
CA ASN A 2 -28.28 17.25 2.30
C ASN A 2 -27.69 16.14 1.39
N LYS A 3 -26.60 16.41 0.67
CA LYS A 3 -25.99 15.38 -0.21
C LYS A 3 -25.67 14.14 0.64
N SER A 4 -25.93 12.95 0.10
CA SER A 4 -25.80 11.66 0.77
C SER A 4 -24.38 11.38 1.27
N LYS A 5 -24.25 10.45 2.23
CA LYS A 5 -22.96 9.83 2.60
C LYS A 5 -22.38 9.07 1.41
N ILE A 6 -21.07 8.94 1.36
CA ILE A 6 -20.32 8.08 0.43
C ILE A 6 -20.22 6.72 1.11
N LYS A 7 -20.94 5.72 0.59
CA LYS A 7 -20.91 4.36 1.11
C LYS A 7 -19.62 3.66 0.69
N VAL A 8 -18.90 3.11 1.65
CA VAL A 8 -17.59 2.49 1.46
C VAL A 8 -17.63 1.02 1.84
N VAL A 9 -17.03 0.17 0.99
CA VAL A 9 -16.70 -1.22 1.31
C VAL A 9 -15.18 -1.34 1.47
N ASP A 10 -14.72 -1.88 2.61
CA ASP A 10 -13.30 -2.03 2.96
C ASP A 10 -12.88 -3.51 2.92
N LEU A 11 -12.27 -3.93 1.81
CA LEU A 11 -11.76 -5.30 1.63
C LEU A 11 -10.33 -5.44 2.13
N PHE A 12 -10.02 -6.59 2.76
CA PHE A 12 -8.72 -6.83 3.39
C PHE A 12 -8.38 -5.74 4.41
N ALA A 13 -9.37 -5.39 5.23
CA ALA A 13 -9.39 -4.18 6.03
C ALA A 13 -8.23 -4.10 7.06
N GLY A 14 -7.62 -5.23 7.40
CA GLY A 14 -6.58 -5.35 8.40
C GLY A 14 -7.09 -4.84 9.75
N VAL A 15 -6.36 -3.90 10.34
CA VAL A 15 -6.76 -3.20 11.57
C VAL A 15 -7.51 -1.90 11.28
N GLY A 16 -7.98 -1.69 10.05
CA GLY A 16 -8.84 -0.57 9.65
C GLY A 16 -8.09 0.70 9.25
N GLY A 17 -6.94 0.54 8.57
CA GLY A 17 -6.15 1.68 8.10
C GLY A 17 -6.91 2.56 7.10
N PHE A 18 -7.62 1.96 6.14
CA PHE A 18 -8.46 2.70 5.21
C PHE A 18 -9.65 3.37 5.92
N HIS A 19 -10.41 2.59 6.69
CA HIS A 19 -11.52 3.10 7.47
C HIS A 19 -11.12 4.33 8.32
N LEU A 20 -10.07 4.20 9.15
CA LEU A 20 -9.63 5.31 10.00
C LEU A 20 -9.19 6.53 9.18
N GLY A 21 -8.44 6.32 8.10
CA GLY A 21 -7.98 7.39 7.22
C GLY A 21 -9.13 8.17 6.60
N LEU A 22 -10.12 7.45 6.04
CA LEU A 22 -11.31 8.04 5.43
C LEU A 22 -12.19 8.76 6.47
N SER A 23 -12.41 8.17 7.65
CA SER A 23 -13.17 8.83 8.73
C SER A 23 -12.48 10.11 9.22
N ARG A 24 -11.15 10.15 9.26
CA ARG A 24 -10.37 11.36 9.55
C ARG A 24 -10.40 12.38 8.42
N ALA A 25 -10.58 11.95 7.17
CA ALA A 25 -10.70 12.84 6.03
C ALA A 25 -12.03 13.60 6.06
N SER A 26 -13.14 12.89 6.33
CA SER A 26 -14.46 13.49 6.49
C SER A 26 -15.47 12.51 7.07
N ASN A 27 -16.45 13.05 7.81
CA ASN A 27 -17.63 12.30 8.23
C ASN A 27 -18.52 11.86 7.07
N ARG A 28 -18.26 12.31 5.82
CA ARG A 28 -19.02 11.92 4.63
C ARG A 28 -18.79 10.48 4.21
N TYR A 29 -17.62 9.92 4.50
CA TYR A 29 -17.34 8.50 4.28
C TYR A 29 -18.04 7.67 5.35
N GLU A 30 -18.84 6.72 4.89
CA GLU A 30 -19.54 5.75 5.74
C GLU A 30 -19.11 4.35 5.30
N VAL A 31 -18.30 3.68 6.12
CA VAL A 31 -17.97 2.27 5.87
C VAL A 31 -19.16 1.42 6.24
N VAL A 32 -19.87 0.93 5.21
CA VAL A 32 -21.11 0.16 5.37
C VAL A 32 -20.83 -1.33 5.58
N TRP A 33 -19.68 -1.81 5.13
CA TRP A 33 -19.23 -3.19 5.34
C TRP A 33 -17.73 -3.33 5.15
N ALA A 34 -17.12 -4.25 5.90
CA ALA A 34 -15.71 -4.59 5.77
C ALA A 34 -15.51 -6.11 5.73
N ASN A 35 -14.38 -6.54 5.16
CA ASN A 35 -13.93 -7.92 5.21
C ASN A 35 -12.48 -7.98 5.72
N GLN A 36 -12.24 -8.86 6.70
CA GLN A 36 -10.90 -9.18 7.15
C GLN A 36 -10.82 -10.64 7.57
N TYR A 37 -9.92 -11.39 6.92
CA TYR A 37 -9.65 -12.78 7.24
C TYR A 37 -8.14 -13.05 7.18
N GLU A 38 -7.63 -13.75 8.19
CA GLU A 38 -6.24 -14.15 8.32
C GLU A 38 -6.12 -15.67 8.10
N PRO A 39 -5.75 -16.13 6.89
CA PRO A 39 -5.71 -17.55 6.60
C PRO A 39 -4.70 -18.27 7.51
N SER A 40 -5.07 -19.49 7.92
CA SER A 40 -4.25 -20.37 8.76
C SER A 40 -3.95 -19.84 10.17
N ARG A 41 -4.67 -18.82 10.65
CA ARG A 41 -4.60 -18.35 12.03
C ARG A 41 -5.91 -18.64 12.77
N LYS A 42 -5.82 -19.27 13.94
CA LYS A 42 -7.00 -19.45 14.80
C LYS A 42 -7.44 -18.13 15.46
N ASN A 43 -6.46 -17.37 15.96
CA ASN A 43 -6.70 -16.07 16.56
C ASN A 43 -6.69 -15.00 15.45
N GLN A 44 -7.88 -14.61 15.00
CA GLN A 44 -8.14 -13.59 13.97
C GLN A 44 -7.97 -12.18 14.56
N PHE A 45 -6.77 -11.87 15.04
CA PHE A 45 -6.49 -10.67 15.82
C PHE A 45 -6.70 -9.38 15.02
N ALA A 46 -6.44 -9.35 13.71
CA ALA A 46 -6.67 -8.16 12.88
C ALA A 46 -8.17 -7.83 12.81
N TYR A 47 -9.00 -8.86 12.56
CA TYR A 47 -10.47 -8.74 12.61
C TYR A 47 -10.95 -8.26 13.98
N ASN A 48 -10.44 -8.86 15.07
CA ASN A 48 -10.83 -8.49 16.44
C ASN A 48 -10.44 -7.03 16.78
N ILE A 49 -9.24 -6.59 16.37
CA ILE A 49 -8.80 -5.20 16.51
C ILE A 49 -9.72 -4.26 15.72
N TYR A 50 -10.04 -4.60 14.46
CA TYR A 50 -10.95 -3.78 13.66
C TYR A 50 -12.30 -3.64 14.36
N LYS A 51 -12.90 -4.76 14.78
CA LYS A 51 -14.20 -4.79 15.45
C LYS A 51 -14.22 -3.99 16.75
N LYS A 52 -13.14 -4.03 17.54
CA LYS A 52 -12.98 -3.20 18.74
C LYS A 52 -13.04 -1.70 18.40
N ASN A 53 -12.30 -1.27 17.38
CA ASN A 53 -12.18 0.15 17.04
C ASN A 53 -13.40 0.68 16.26
N PHE A 54 -14.13 -0.20 15.57
CA PHE A 54 -15.31 0.13 14.77
C PHE A 54 -16.51 -0.77 15.11
N PRO A 55 -17.03 -0.73 16.35
CA PRO A 55 -18.03 -1.67 16.84
C PRO A 55 -19.39 -1.56 16.14
N LYS A 56 -19.65 -0.43 15.46
CA LYS A 56 -20.90 -0.17 14.73
C LYS A 56 -20.84 -0.57 13.26
N THR A 57 -19.65 -0.91 12.73
CA THR A 57 -19.47 -1.25 11.33
C THR A 57 -19.59 -2.76 11.14
N PRO A 58 -20.50 -3.25 10.28
CA PRO A 58 -20.55 -4.65 9.92
C PRO A 58 -19.20 -5.11 9.33
N ILE A 59 -18.66 -6.21 9.86
CA ILE A 59 -17.42 -6.80 9.36
C ILE A 59 -17.52 -8.33 9.31
N SER A 60 -17.11 -8.89 8.17
CA SER A 60 -17.00 -10.33 7.96
C SER A 60 -15.59 -10.84 8.32
N ASN A 61 -15.56 -11.98 9.04
CA ASN A 61 -14.35 -12.76 9.33
C ASN A 61 -14.29 -14.04 8.47
N GLU A 62 -14.71 -13.92 7.22
CA GLU A 62 -14.71 -15.04 6.29
C GLU A 62 -13.72 -14.78 5.15
N ASP A 63 -13.17 -15.85 4.64
CA ASP A 63 -12.37 -15.83 3.43
C ASP A 63 -13.21 -15.25 2.30
N ILE A 64 -12.76 -14.15 1.68
CA ILE A 64 -13.50 -13.45 0.63
C ILE A 64 -13.89 -14.38 -0.53
N ARG A 65 -13.10 -15.44 -0.78
CA ARG A 65 -13.37 -16.50 -1.77
C ARG A 65 -14.64 -17.31 -1.50
N LYS A 66 -15.10 -17.32 -0.26
CA LYS A 66 -16.29 -18.06 0.19
C LYS A 66 -17.51 -17.16 0.37
N ILE A 67 -17.31 -15.85 0.40
CA ILE A 67 -18.39 -14.89 0.55
C ILE A 67 -19.15 -14.81 -0.78
N ASN A 68 -20.48 -14.92 -0.69
CA ASN A 68 -21.36 -14.60 -1.79
C ASN A 68 -21.27 -13.09 -2.10
N LYS A 69 -20.69 -12.74 -3.25
CA LYS A 69 -20.44 -11.34 -3.60
C LYS A 69 -21.73 -10.55 -3.79
N ASP A 70 -22.85 -11.19 -4.10
CA ASP A 70 -24.17 -10.55 -4.17
C ASP A 70 -24.65 -10.01 -2.82
N GLU A 71 -24.18 -10.55 -1.70
CA GLU A 71 -24.55 -10.10 -0.36
C GLU A 71 -23.74 -8.89 0.12
N ILE A 72 -22.63 -8.56 -0.56
CA ILE A 72 -21.86 -7.35 -0.24
C ILE A 72 -22.74 -6.12 -0.51
N PRO A 73 -22.88 -5.18 0.44
CA PRO A 73 -23.76 -4.03 0.25
C PRO A 73 -23.35 -3.17 -0.96
N LYS A 74 -24.33 -2.51 -1.58
CA LYS A 74 -24.05 -1.49 -2.61
C LYS A 74 -23.19 -0.38 -2.01
N MET A 75 -22.17 0.02 -2.76
CA MET A 75 -21.22 1.06 -2.35
C MET A 75 -20.94 2.06 -3.47
N ASP A 76 -20.48 3.25 -3.08
CA ASP A 76 -20.00 4.29 -4.00
C ASP A 76 -18.48 4.17 -4.19
N LEU A 77 -17.78 3.73 -3.14
CA LEU A 77 -16.33 3.55 -3.09
C LEU A 77 -15.98 2.15 -2.57
N LEU A 78 -15.12 1.44 -3.30
CA LEU A 78 -14.44 0.26 -2.79
C LEU A 78 -13.00 0.61 -2.42
N VAL A 79 -12.53 0.18 -1.24
CA VAL A 79 -11.12 0.27 -0.86
C VAL A 79 -10.55 -1.12 -0.60
N ALA A 80 -9.30 -1.36 -1.02
CA ALA A 80 -8.67 -2.66 -0.83
C ALA A 80 -7.13 -2.58 -0.77
N GLY A 81 -6.55 -3.05 0.34
CA GLY A 81 -5.11 -3.29 0.50
C GLY A 81 -4.80 -4.77 0.29
N PHE A 82 -4.95 -5.26 -0.94
CA PHE A 82 -4.92 -6.70 -1.19
C PHE A 82 -3.51 -7.30 -1.00
N PRO A 83 -3.39 -8.54 -0.49
CA PRO A 83 -2.10 -9.11 -0.12
C PRO A 83 -1.06 -9.14 -1.25
N CYS A 84 0.14 -8.68 -0.92
CA CYS A 84 1.28 -8.56 -1.84
C CYS A 84 2.26 -9.76 -1.83
N GLN A 85 2.02 -10.77 -0.98
CA GLN A 85 3.09 -11.70 -0.55
C GLN A 85 3.75 -12.52 -1.69
N ASP A 86 3.11 -12.65 -2.87
CA ASP A 86 3.68 -13.34 -4.04
C ASP A 86 4.60 -12.47 -4.91
N TYR A 87 4.66 -11.15 -4.66
CA TYR A 87 5.48 -10.21 -5.43
C TYR A 87 6.88 -9.99 -4.81
N SER A 88 7.13 -10.45 -3.58
CA SER A 88 8.36 -10.18 -2.82
C SER A 88 9.49 -11.20 -3.09
N VAL A 89 10.71 -10.70 -3.34
CA VAL A 89 11.95 -11.49 -3.54
C VAL A 89 12.48 -12.14 -2.26
N ALA A 90 11.92 -11.84 -1.08
CA ALA A 90 12.36 -12.44 0.17
C ALA A 90 12.04 -13.94 0.26
N THR A 91 11.13 -14.43 -0.58
CA THR A 91 10.91 -15.84 -0.86
C THR A 91 11.36 -16.12 -2.28
N SER A 92 12.39 -16.96 -2.42
CA SER A 92 12.89 -17.44 -3.70
C SER A 92 11.80 -18.22 -4.45
N GLY A 93 11.01 -17.52 -5.28
CA GLY A 93 9.96 -18.12 -6.11
C GLY A 93 8.70 -17.28 -6.36
N ALA A 94 8.79 -15.95 -6.46
CA ALA A 94 7.66 -15.09 -6.82
C ALA A 94 6.98 -15.58 -8.11
N LYS A 95 5.72 -16.00 -8.03
CA LYS A 95 4.90 -16.51 -9.16
C LYS A 95 3.99 -15.43 -9.78
N GLY A 96 4.03 -14.19 -9.29
CA GLY A 96 3.16 -13.11 -9.79
C GLY A 96 1.66 -13.37 -9.54
N ILE A 97 0.78 -12.86 -10.41
CA ILE A 97 -0.68 -13.07 -10.35
C ILE A 97 -1.09 -14.56 -10.48
N GLU A 98 -0.18 -15.43 -10.96
CA GLU A 98 -0.39 -16.88 -11.06
C GLU A 98 -0.14 -17.63 -9.73
N GLY A 99 0.32 -16.94 -8.68
CA GLY A 99 0.46 -17.50 -7.33
C GLY A 99 -0.87 -17.59 -6.57
N GLU A 100 -0.96 -18.47 -5.56
CA GLU A 100 -2.15 -18.66 -4.70
C GLU A 100 -2.66 -17.36 -4.04
N LYS A 101 -1.85 -16.28 -3.96
CA LYS A 101 -2.24 -14.99 -3.39
C LYS A 101 -2.36 -13.87 -4.42
N GLY A 102 -1.76 -14.02 -5.61
CA GLY A 102 -2.18 -13.30 -6.83
C GLY A 102 -3.65 -13.53 -7.17
N ALA A 103 -4.22 -14.65 -6.70
CA ALA A 103 -5.62 -15.00 -6.76
C ALA A 103 -6.58 -13.97 -6.11
N LEU A 104 -6.14 -13.22 -5.09
CA LEU A 104 -7.03 -12.30 -4.37
C LEU A 104 -7.37 -11.04 -5.18
N TRP A 105 -6.61 -10.72 -6.23
CA TRP A 105 -7.04 -9.71 -7.20
C TRP A 105 -8.34 -10.13 -7.89
N TRP A 106 -8.47 -11.40 -8.27
CA TRP A 106 -9.66 -11.91 -8.95
C TRP A 106 -10.92 -11.84 -8.07
N GLU A 107 -10.76 -11.94 -6.75
CA GLU A 107 -11.85 -11.73 -5.79
C GLU A 107 -12.29 -10.25 -5.74
N VAL A 108 -11.34 -9.32 -5.82
CA VAL A 108 -11.67 -7.89 -5.98
C VAL A 108 -12.39 -7.70 -7.32
N HIS A 109 -11.84 -8.23 -8.41
CA HIS A 109 -12.43 -8.15 -9.75
C HIS A 109 -13.86 -8.70 -9.80
N GLU A 110 -14.15 -9.83 -9.16
CA GLU A 110 -15.50 -10.39 -9.07
C GLU A 110 -16.47 -9.43 -8.35
N VAL A 111 -16.03 -8.82 -7.23
CA VAL A 111 -16.82 -7.80 -6.53
C VAL A 111 -17.10 -6.61 -7.44
N LEU A 112 -16.10 -6.15 -8.21
CA LEU A 112 -16.25 -5.05 -9.16
C LEU A 112 -17.20 -5.38 -10.29
N LEU A 113 -17.17 -6.60 -10.82
CA LEU A 113 -18.05 -7.07 -11.88
C LEU A 113 -19.52 -7.03 -11.44
N ILE A 114 -19.80 -7.45 -10.20
CA ILE A 114 -21.16 -7.54 -9.65
C ILE A 114 -21.66 -6.18 -9.15
N LYS A 115 -20.83 -5.45 -8.40
CA LYS A 115 -21.26 -4.24 -7.67
C LYS A 115 -21.01 -2.94 -8.40
N LYS A 116 -20.04 -2.93 -9.32
CA LYS A 116 -19.69 -1.81 -10.20
C LYS A 116 -19.68 -0.43 -9.49
N PRO A 117 -18.88 -0.27 -8.42
CA PRO A 117 -18.82 1.00 -7.68
C PRO A 117 -18.35 2.14 -8.59
N ASN A 118 -18.72 3.38 -8.30
CA ASN A 118 -18.25 4.50 -9.13
C ASN A 118 -16.76 4.76 -8.97
N TYR A 119 -16.20 4.41 -7.80
CA TYR A 119 -14.81 4.69 -7.44
C TYR A 119 -14.16 3.51 -6.71
N ILE A 120 -12.86 3.37 -6.90
CA ILE A 120 -12.04 2.31 -6.28
C ILE A 120 -10.72 2.92 -5.82
N LEU A 121 -10.27 2.60 -4.61
CA LEU A 121 -8.93 2.93 -4.11
C LEU A 121 -8.20 1.66 -3.67
N LEU A 122 -7.15 1.30 -4.41
CA LEU A 122 -6.31 0.15 -4.09
C LEU A 122 -4.95 0.61 -3.55
N GLU A 123 -4.35 -0.22 -2.70
CA GLU A 123 -2.97 -0.07 -2.28
C GLU A 123 -2.18 -1.37 -2.49
N ASN A 124 -0.92 -1.23 -2.89
CA ASN A 124 0.03 -2.33 -2.90
C ASN A 124 1.48 -1.83 -2.74
N VAL A 125 2.46 -2.74 -2.68
CA VAL A 125 3.86 -2.35 -2.62
C VAL A 125 4.35 -1.73 -3.93
N ASP A 126 5.41 -0.94 -3.84
CA ASP A 126 6.08 -0.27 -4.95
C ASP A 126 6.49 -1.21 -6.10
N ARG A 127 6.94 -2.42 -5.76
CA ARG A 127 7.37 -3.44 -6.72
C ARG A 127 6.25 -3.90 -7.67
N LEU A 128 4.98 -3.69 -7.33
CA LEU A 128 3.85 -4.09 -8.19
C LEU A 128 4.03 -3.58 -9.63
N LEU A 129 4.50 -2.34 -9.79
CA LEU A 129 4.70 -1.70 -11.10
C LEU A 129 5.66 -2.45 -12.04
N ALA A 130 6.58 -3.24 -11.48
CA ALA A 130 7.52 -4.04 -12.26
C ALA A 130 7.26 -5.54 -12.16
N SER A 131 6.21 -5.97 -11.43
CA SER A 131 5.93 -7.37 -11.14
C SER A 131 5.68 -8.20 -12.41
N PRO A 132 6.21 -9.44 -12.52
CA PRO A 132 6.91 -10.25 -11.50
C PRO A 132 8.39 -9.90 -11.29
N GLY A 133 8.87 -8.84 -11.93
CA GLY A 133 10.16 -8.21 -11.66
C GLY A 133 10.89 -7.81 -12.93
N VAL A 134 11.76 -6.79 -12.85
CA VAL A 134 12.54 -6.27 -13.99
C VAL A 134 13.52 -7.27 -14.62
N ARG A 135 13.82 -8.38 -13.94
CA ARG A 135 14.67 -9.48 -14.44
C ARG A 135 13.87 -10.72 -14.84
N SER A 136 12.54 -10.65 -14.81
CA SER A 136 11.67 -11.70 -15.31
C SER A 136 11.54 -11.60 -16.84
N ASN A 137 10.91 -12.59 -17.46
CA ASN A 137 10.61 -12.56 -18.90
C ASN A 137 9.44 -11.63 -19.25
N GLN A 138 8.63 -11.21 -18.26
CA GLN A 138 7.45 -10.37 -18.48
C GLN A 138 7.33 -9.21 -17.45
N PRO A 139 8.33 -8.31 -17.32
CA PRO A 139 8.24 -7.23 -16.34
C PRO A 139 6.99 -6.36 -16.55
N GLY A 140 6.38 -5.92 -15.46
CA GLY A 140 5.17 -5.07 -15.48
C GLY A 140 3.87 -5.82 -15.77
N ARG A 141 3.91 -7.10 -16.17
CA ARG A 141 2.72 -7.89 -16.52
C ARG A 141 1.61 -7.82 -15.50
N ASP A 142 1.92 -8.04 -14.22
CA ASP A 142 0.88 -8.17 -13.21
C ASP A 142 0.13 -6.84 -12.99
N PHE A 143 0.83 -5.71 -13.02
CA PHE A 143 0.17 -4.39 -12.97
C PHE A 143 -0.60 -4.10 -14.27
N GLY A 144 -0.07 -4.51 -15.43
CA GLY A 144 -0.79 -4.43 -16.70
C GLY A 144 -2.11 -5.21 -16.69
N ILE A 145 -2.15 -6.39 -16.06
CA ILE A 145 -3.39 -7.19 -15.90
C ILE A 145 -4.42 -6.44 -15.04
N ILE A 146 -3.99 -5.82 -13.93
CA ILE A 146 -4.87 -5.01 -13.08
C ILE A 146 -5.47 -3.84 -13.89
N LEU A 147 -4.63 -3.12 -14.62
CA LEU A 147 -5.08 -2.01 -15.46
C LEU A 147 -6.04 -2.48 -16.57
N ARG A 148 -5.68 -3.54 -17.30
CA ARG A 148 -6.51 -4.09 -18.37
C ARG A 148 -7.88 -4.55 -17.86
N THR A 149 -7.92 -5.29 -16.76
CA THR A 149 -9.20 -5.76 -16.17
C THR A 149 -10.07 -4.62 -15.65
N LEU A 150 -9.48 -3.55 -15.11
CA LEU A 150 -10.22 -2.33 -14.77
C LEU A 150 -10.76 -1.63 -16.03
N SER A 151 -9.96 -1.54 -17.09
CA SER A 151 -10.38 -0.98 -18.37
C SER A 151 -11.53 -1.76 -19.00
N ASP A 152 -11.46 -3.09 -19.01
CA ASP A 152 -12.50 -3.98 -19.54
C ASP A 152 -13.83 -3.82 -18.78
N LEU A 153 -13.77 -3.45 -17.50
CA LEU A 153 -14.93 -3.13 -16.67
C LEU A 153 -15.42 -1.67 -16.82
N GLY A 154 -14.80 -0.87 -17.69
CA GLY A 154 -15.18 0.51 -17.97
C GLY A 154 -14.63 1.53 -16.98
N TYR A 155 -13.48 1.26 -16.36
CA TYR A 155 -12.82 2.21 -15.46
C TYR A 155 -11.61 2.88 -16.11
N GLY A 156 -11.51 4.19 -15.93
CA GLY A 156 -10.24 4.91 -15.99
C GLY A 156 -9.46 4.73 -14.69
N VAL A 157 -8.15 4.91 -14.74
CA VAL A 157 -7.26 4.70 -13.59
C VAL A 157 -6.24 5.83 -13.50
N SER A 158 -5.96 6.28 -12.29
CA SER A 158 -4.80 7.09 -11.92
C SER A 158 -3.98 6.31 -10.90
N TRP A 159 -2.65 6.37 -10.94
CA TRP A 159 -1.82 5.77 -9.89
C TRP A 159 -0.62 6.63 -9.52
N LYS A 160 -0.12 6.41 -8.30
CA LYS A 160 1.13 6.99 -7.82
C LYS A 160 1.82 6.09 -6.81
N MET A 161 3.12 5.87 -7.00
CA MET A 161 4.00 5.29 -5.99
C MET A 161 4.45 6.38 -5.02
N ILE A 162 3.93 6.36 -3.81
CA ILE A 162 4.18 7.37 -2.78
C ILE A 162 5.12 6.81 -1.72
N ASN A 163 6.18 7.55 -1.37
CA ASN A 163 6.93 7.36 -0.14
C ASN A 163 6.35 8.30 0.94
N ALA A 164 5.79 7.76 2.02
CA ALA A 164 5.13 8.59 3.02
C ALA A 164 6.06 9.66 3.64
N ALA A 165 7.35 9.36 3.81
CA ALA A 165 8.35 10.30 4.32
C ALA A 165 8.53 11.57 3.47
N ASP A 166 8.42 11.45 2.15
CA ASP A 166 8.59 12.60 1.24
C ASP A 166 7.50 13.66 1.47
N TYR A 167 6.38 13.28 2.09
CA TYR A 167 5.22 14.14 2.32
C TYR A 167 4.95 14.41 3.82
N GLY A 168 5.99 14.30 4.65
CA GLY A 168 5.98 14.72 6.06
C GLY A 168 5.46 13.66 7.04
N TYR A 169 5.28 12.41 6.61
CA TYR A 169 4.88 11.32 7.48
C TYR A 169 6.09 10.55 8.03
N PRO A 170 6.01 9.94 9.23
CA PRO A 170 7.19 9.51 9.99
C PRO A 170 7.84 8.19 9.53
N GLN A 171 7.58 7.76 8.28
CA GLN A 171 8.01 6.45 7.80
C GLN A 171 8.40 6.49 6.34
N ARG A 172 9.60 6.00 6.03
CA ARG A 172 10.04 5.69 4.67
C ARG A 172 9.36 4.41 4.19
N ARG A 173 8.11 4.55 3.76
CA ARG A 173 7.23 3.47 3.28
C ARG A 173 6.74 3.82 1.89
N ARG A 174 7.24 3.10 0.89
CA ARG A 174 6.85 3.23 -0.52
C ARG A 174 5.68 2.31 -0.85
N ARG A 175 4.60 2.87 -1.38
CA ARG A 175 3.38 2.15 -1.77
C ARG A 175 2.78 2.72 -3.04
N THR A 176 2.27 1.85 -3.90
CA THR A 176 1.52 2.22 -5.08
C THR A 176 0.05 2.32 -4.71
N PHE A 177 -0.51 3.52 -4.81
CA PHE A 177 -1.94 3.76 -4.72
C PHE A 177 -2.53 3.84 -6.12
N ILE A 178 -3.68 3.21 -6.30
CA ILE A 178 -4.40 3.14 -7.58
C ILE A 178 -5.81 3.66 -7.31
N PHE A 179 -6.20 4.73 -8.00
CA PHE A 179 -7.54 5.28 -7.95
C PHE A 179 -8.23 5.02 -9.29
N ALA A 180 -9.27 4.20 -9.28
CA ALA A 180 -10.06 3.92 -10.48
C ALA A 180 -11.44 4.59 -10.38
N PHE A 181 -11.94 5.02 -11.53
CA PHE A 181 -13.19 5.79 -11.65
C PHE A 181 -13.95 5.32 -12.89
N ARG A 182 -15.25 5.09 -12.71
CA ARG A 182 -16.09 4.48 -13.75
C ARG A 182 -16.43 5.48 -14.86
N ASN A 183 -16.66 4.99 -16.07
CA ASN A 183 -16.94 5.81 -17.24
C ASN A 183 -18.22 6.65 -17.16
N GLU A 184 -19.14 6.39 -16.24
CA GLU A 184 -20.31 7.24 -16.01
C GLU A 184 -20.03 8.41 -15.04
N THR A 185 -18.80 8.59 -14.58
CA THR A 185 -18.42 9.67 -13.66
C THR A 185 -17.92 10.90 -14.43
N LYS A 186 -18.21 12.10 -13.92
CA LYS A 186 -17.68 13.36 -14.49
C LYS A 186 -16.16 13.41 -14.54
N PHE A 187 -15.52 12.78 -13.55
CA PHE A 187 -14.08 12.70 -13.50
C PHE A 187 -13.50 11.88 -14.66
N PHE A 188 -14.24 10.86 -15.14
CA PHE A 188 -13.87 10.17 -16.36
C PHE A 188 -13.89 11.11 -17.56
N ASP A 189 -14.96 11.89 -17.75
CA ASP A 189 -15.05 12.86 -18.85
C ASP A 189 -13.92 13.90 -18.80
N TYR A 190 -13.57 14.37 -17.60
CA TYR A 190 -12.45 15.28 -17.40
C TYR A 190 -11.12 14.67 -17.85
N VAL A 191 -10.78 13.47 -17.38
CA VAL A 191 -9.55 12.77 -17.77
C VAL A 191 -9.58 12.37 -19.25
N PHE A 192 -10.76 12.08 -19.81
CA PHE A 192 -10.95 11.81 -21.24
C PHE A 192 -10.54 12.98 -22.11
N ASN A 193 -10.94 14.19 -21.76
CA ASN A 193 -10.54 15.38 -22.49
C ASN A 193 -9.01 15.58 -22.43
N ILE A 194 -8.41 15.49 -21.23
CA ILE A 194 -6.96 15.59 -21.06
C ILE A 194 -6.19 14.54 -21.88
N SER A 195 -6.70 13.30 -21.95
CA SER A 195 -6.04 12.21 -22.69
C SER A 195 -5.91 12.45 -24.20
N ARG A 196 -6.58 13.47 -24.72
CA ARG A 196 -6.60 13.86 -26.14
C ARG A 196 -5.82 15.13 -26.43
N GLU A 197 -5.33 15.79 -25.39
CA GLU A 197 -4.46 16.96 -25.51
C GLU A 197 -3.04 16.55 -25.90
N ASP A 198 -2.17 17.54 -26.10
CA ASP A 198 -0.76 17.30 -26.40
C ASP A 198 0.03 16.78 -25.19
N ILE A 199 1.31 16.47 -25.42
CA ILE A 199 2.17 15.87 -24.41
C ILE A 199 2.45 16.80 -23.23
N ASP A 200 2.41 18.11 -23.44
CA ASP A 200 2.71 19.11 -22.41
C ASP A 200 1.53 19.21 -21.43
N GLU A 201 0.29 19.20 -21.94
CA GLU A 201 -0.92 19.13 -21.12
C GLU A 201 -1.03 17.81 -20.33
N ILE A 202 -0.62 16.69 -20.94
CA ILE A 202 -0.56 15.39 -20.27
C ILE A 202 0.48 15.39 -19.14
N GLU A 203 1.65 16.00 -19.37
CA GLU A 203 2.69 16.14 -18.36
C GLU A 203 2.22 17.01 -17.18
N GLU A 204 1.58 18.14 -17.46
CA GLU A 204 1.03 19.04 -16.44
C GLU A 204 -0.10 18.37 -15.64
N PHE A 205 -0.94 17.58 -16.30
CA PHE A 205 -1.93 16.76 -15.62
C PHE A 205 -1.27 15.75 -14.68
N ILE A 206 -0.26 14.98 -15.12
CA ILE A 206 0.43 14.01 -14.24
C ILE A 206 1.09 14.72 -13.05
N LYS A 207 1.58 15.95 -13.25
CA LYS A 207 2.17 16.79 -12.20
C LYS A 207 1.17 17.19 -11.11
N THR A 208 -0.11 17.37 -11.46
CA THR A 208 -1.16 17.88 -10.55
C THR A 208 -2.33 16.90 -10.33
N MET A 209 -2.25 15.68 -10.89
CA MET A 209 -3.31 14.67 -10.94
C MET A 209 -3.94 14.38 -9.58
N VAL A 210 -5.25 14.59 -9.46
CA VAL A 210 -6.03 14.17 -8.29
C VAL A 210 -6.34 12.66 -8.33
N PRO A 211 -6.46 11.96 -7.18
CA PRO A 211 -6.37 12.48 -5.81
C PRO A 211 -4.94 12.49 -5.24
N PHE A 212 -3.90 12.31 -6.06
CA PHE A 212 -2.54 12.10 -5.55
C PHE A 212 -1.67 13.36 -5.62
N SER A 213 -1.29 13.78 -6.82
CA SER A 213 -0.29 14.82 -7.03
C SER A 213 -0.77 16.24 -6.69
N ASN A 214 -2.08 16.50 -6.56
CA ASN A 214 -2.54 17.85 -6.20
C ASN A 214 -2.11 18.28 -4.78
N THR A 215 -2.00 17.35 -3.84
CA THR A 215 -1.45 17.66 -2.51
C THR A 215 -0.05 17.09 -2.36
N MET A 216 0.19 15.88 -2.85
CA MET A 216 1.51 15.26 -2.85
C MET A 216 2.26 15.67 -4.12
N SER A 217 2.52 16.96 -4.27
CA SER A 217 3.07 17.59 -5.49
C SER A 217 4.37 16.96 -5.99
N ASN A 218 4.59 17.16 -7.29
CA ASN A 218 5.81 16.77 -7.97
C ASN A 218 6.60 18.02 -8.33
N GLU A 219 7.84 18.11 -7.88
CA GLU A 219 8.78 19.15 -8.33
C GLU A 219 9.05 19.00 -9.84
N LEU A 220 9.27 17.76 -10.25
CA LEU A 220 9.52 17.39 -11.64
C LEU A 220 8.70 16.16 -12.04
N VAL A 221 8.12 16.23 -13.24
CA VAL A 221 7.65 15.10 -14.04
C VAL A 221 8.42 15.19 -15.35
N ALA A 222 8.94 14.08 -15.86
CA ALA A 222 9.65 14.08 -17.13
C ALA A 222 9.63 12.70 -17.79
N GLY A 223 9.76 12.70 -19.12
CA GLY A 223 9.87 11.48 -19.90
C GLY A 223 8.56 10.71 -19.93
N ILE A 224 7.49 11.37 -20.39
CA ILE A 224 6.20 10.72 -20.60
C ILE A 224 6.39 9.55 -21.57
N GLU A 225 5.99 8.36 -21.11
CA GLU A 225 5.95 7.13 -21.88
C GLU A 225 4.51 6.65 -22.00
N ASN A 226 4.18 6.06 -23.14
CA ASN A 226 2.84 5.57 -23.42
C ASN A 226 2.85 4.08 -23.75
N VAL A 227 1.82 3.36 -23.32
CA VAL A 227 1.61 1.96 -23.69
C VAL A 227 0.13 1.71 -23.92
N ASP A 228 -0.19 0.92 -24.94
CA ASP A 228 -1.56 0.46 -25.21
C ASP A 228 -1.73 -0.94 -24.62
N LEU A 229 -2.78 -1.15 -23.83
CA LEU A 229 -3.12 -2.44 -23.23
C LEU A 229 -4.11 -3.25 -24.08
N ASN A 230 -4.62 -2.66 -25.18
CA ASN A 230 -5.53 -3.30 -26.13
C ASN A 230 -4.81 -4.10 -27.23
N LEU A 231 -3.51 -4.33 -27.08
CA LEU A 231 -2.67 -5.03 -28.06
C LEU A 231 -3.03 -6.52 -28.25
N ALA A 232 -3.85 -7.08 -27.36
CA ALA A 232 -4.29 -8.48 -27.41
C ALA A 232 -5.82 -8.55 -27.34
N GLU A 233 -6.40 -9.49 -28.10
CA GLU A 233 -7.86 -9.65 -28.23
C GLU A 233 -8.49 -10.14 -26.92
N SER A 234 -7.76 -10.97 -26.17
CA SER A 234 -8.23 -11.54 -24.90
C SER A 234 -7.28 -11.25 -23.75
N LEU A 235 -7.83 -11.25 -22.53
CA LEU A 235 -7.05 -11.15 -21.30
C LEU A 235 -6.07 -12.34 -21.13
N GLU A 236 -6.44 -13.52 -21.62
CA GLU A 236 -5.57 -14.70 -21.57
C GLU A 236 -4.32 -14.51 -22.44
N GLU A 237 -4.51 -14.04 -23.67
CA GLU A 237 -3.41 -13.71 -24.58
C GLU A 237 -2.54 -12.58 -24.01
N PHE A 238 -3.18 -11.51 -23.51
CA PHE A 238 -2.50 -10.41 -22.85
C PHE A 238 -1.60 -10.91 -21.71
N SER A 239 -2.13 -11.76 -20.83
CA SER A 239 -1.39 -12.32 -19.70
C SER A 239 -0.18 -13.16 -20.14
N LYS A 240 -0.27 -13.88 -21.27
CA LYS A 240 0.83 -14.71 -21.78
C LYS A 240 1.93 -13.90 -22.45
N ASN A 241 1.59 -12.78 -23.08
CA ASN A 241 2.48 -12.08 -24.02
C ASN A 241 2.94 -10.70 -23.53
N PHE A 242 2.15 -10.02 -22.70
CA PHE A 242 2.45 -8.65 -22.31
C PHE A 242 3.73 -8.56 -21.47
N SER A 243 4.55 -7.58 -21.81
CA SER A 243 5.81 -7.27 -21.15
C SER A 243 6.14 -5.80 -21.41
N LEU A 244 6.52 -5.09 -20.36
CA LEU A 244 6.94 -3.70 -20.42
C LEU A 244 8.35 -3.59 -19.86
N LYS A 245 9.32 -3.24 -20.70
CA LYS A 245 10.73 -3.17 -20.30
C LYS A 245 10.91 -2.22 -19.12
N LYS A 246 11.53 -2.71 -18.03
CA LYS A 246 11.69 -2.02 -16.73
C LYS A 246 10.39 -1.82 -15.92
N GLY A 247 9.23 -2.27 -16.40
CA GLY A 247 7.94 -2.09 -15.75
C GLY A 247 7.35 -0.69 -15.95
N PHE A 248 6.21 -0.46 -15.31
CA PHE A 248 5.51 0.82 -15.33
C PHE A 248 6.25 1.87 -14.50
N LYS A 249 6.04 3.14 -14.84
CA LYS A 249 6.62 4.27 -14.11
C LYS A 249 5.86 4.58 -12.83
N LYS A 250 6.48 5.40 -11.97
CA LYS A 250 5.98 5.70 -10.61
C LYS A 250 4.64 6.40 -10.57
N THR A 251 4.27 7.16 -11.60
CA THR A 251 2.98 7.87 -11.66
C THR A 251 2.43 7.81 -13.07
N GLY A 252 1.10 7.90 -13.20
CA GLY A 252 0.45 7.94 -14.50
C GLY A 252 -1.04 7.72 -14.41
N PHE A 253 -1.68 7.69 -15.57
CA PHE A 253 -3.09 7.37 -15.71
C PHE A 253 -3.34 6.48 -16.93
N MET A 254 -4.49 5.82 -16.93
CA MET A 254 -4.98 4.98 -18.01
C MET A 254 -6.43 5.36 -18.31
N LEU A 255 -6.75 5.41 -19.60
CA LEU A 255 -8.12 5.53 -20.09
C LEU A 255 -8.30 4.67 -21.34
N ASP A 256 -9.38 3.89 -21.40
CA ASP A 256 -9.68 2.99 -22.52
C ASP A 256 -8.48 2.13 -22.98
N GLY A 257 -7.75 1.58 -22.01
CA GLY A 257 -6.54 0.77 -22.23
C GLY A 257 -5.30 1.55 -22.66
N LYS A 258 -5.39 2.86 -22.94
CA LYS A 258 -4.24 3.71 -23.24
C LYS A 258 -3.65 4.25 -21.95
N VAL A 259 -2.36 4.05 -21.75
CA VAL A 259 -1.63 4.42 -20.55
C VAL A 259 -0.66 5.55 -20.86
N PHE A 260 -0.63 6.57 -20.00
CA PHE A 260 0.33 7.66 -19.98
C PHE A 260 1.04 7.66 -18.63
N MET A 261 2.37 7.63 -18.61
CA MET A 261 3.13 7.43 -17.38
C MET A 261 4.47 8.12 -17.37
N ALA A 262 4.96 8.46 -16.18
CA ALA A 262 6.23 9.13 -15.99
C ALA A 262 6.87 8.77 -14.64
N ASP A 263 8.19 8.93 -14.57
CA ASP A 263 8.86 9.04 -13.29
C ASP A 263 8.73 10.48 -12.77
N TYR A 264 8.76 10.64 -11.45
CA TYR A 264 8.63 11.95 -10.82
C TYR A 264 9.64 12.13 -9.69
N GLN A 265 9.91 13.40 -9.37
CA GLN A 265 10.60 13.83 -8.15
C GLN A 265 9.58 14.53 -7.23
N PRO A 266 9.42 14.08 -5.97
CA PRO A 266 8.46 14.68 -5.04
C PRO A 266 8.91 16.08 -4.62
N GLU A 267 7.96 16.99 -4.41
CA GLU A 267 8.21 18.18 -3.61
C GLU A 267 8.27 17.75 -2.12
N ILE A 268 9.49 17.70 -1.56
CA ILE A 268 9.71 17.15 -0.23
C ILE A 268 9.18 18.12 0.84
N ARG A 269 8.34 17.61 1.73
CA ARG A 269 7.89 18.33 2.93
C ARG A 269 8.83 18.09 4.12
N GLU A 270 8.70 18.93 5.14
CA GLU A 270 9.44 18.76 6.40
C GLU A 270 9.28 17.34 6.96
N GLU A 271 10.41 16.66 7.19
CA GLU A 271 10.43 15.28 7.64
C GLU A 271 10.01 15.16 9.10
N LYS A 272 9.07 14.25 9.39
CA LYS A 272 8.80 13.83 10.76
C LYS A 272 9.74 12.71 11.17
N VAL A 273 10.56 12.94 12.19
CA VAL A 273 11.60 12.00 12.60
C VAL A 273 11.09 10.98 13.62
N ILE A 274 11.72 9.80 13.68
CA ILE A 274 11.30 8.75 14.61
C ILE A 274 11.52 9.17 16.07
N GLY A 275 12.53 9.99 16.36
CA GLY A 275 12.85 10.48 17.70
C GLY A 275 11.67 11.17 18.40
N ASP A 276 10.88 11.94 17.66
CA ASP A 276 9.72 12.67 18.17
C ASP A 276 8.55 11.74 18.57
N LEU A 277 8.57 10.50 18.08
CA LEU A 277 7.52 9.52 18.35
C LEU A 277 7.85 8.60 19.52
N LEU A 278 9.11 8.59 19.96
CA LEU A 278 9.59 7.68 20.99
C LEU A 278 9.06 8.04 22.38
N ILE A 279 8.74 7.01 23.14
CA ILE A 279 8.43 7.10 24.57
C ILE A 279 9.76 7.12 25.34
N LYS A 280 9.97 8.19 26.12
CA LYS A 280 11.12 8.33 27.02
C LYS A 280 10.93 7.44 28.24
N ASN A 281 11.98 6.74 28.67
CA ASN A 281 11.99 5.92 29.88
C ASN A 281 10.83 4.90 29.92
N ILE A 282 10.71 4.09 28.87
CA ILE A 282 9.61 3.13 28.79
C ILE A 282 9.67 2.12 29.96
N ASN A 283 8.56 1.94 30.66
CA ASN A 283 8.45 1.04 31.80
C ASN A 283 8.15 -0.41 31.35
N ASP A 284 8.96 -0.92 30.43
CA ASP A 284 8.92 -2.32 29.97
C ASP A 284 10.36 -2.80 29.73
N GLU A 285 10.94 -3.43 30.75
CA GLU A 285 12.32 -3.94 30.71
C GLU A 285 12.54 -4.99 29.62
N ALA A 286 11.49 -5.68 29.16
CA ALA A 286 11.61 -6.69 28.11
C ALA A 286 11.95 -6.11 26.73
N LEU A 287 11.73 -4.80 26.52
CA LEU A 287 12.09 -4.11 25.28
C LEU A 287 13.58 -3.76 25.22
N TYR A 288 14.24 -3.59 26.38
CA TYR A 288 15.65 -3.26 26.43
C TYR A 288 16.53 -4.45 26.09
N LEU A 289 17.63 -4.19 25.40
CA LEU A 289 18.51 -5.22 24.86
C LEU A 289 19.58 -5.62 25.87
N SER A 290 19.76 -6.94 26.04
CA SER A 290 20.96 -7.49 26.68
C SER A 290 22.19 -7.31 25.77
N PRO A 291 23.42 -7.33 26.33
CA PRO A 291 24.66 -7.28 25.55
C PRO A 291 24.71 -8.32 24.42
N GLU A 292 24.24 -9.54 24.68
CA GLU A 292 24.17 -10.61 23.69
C GLU A 292 23.22 -10.28 22.53
N LYS A 293 22.05 -9.69 22.81
CA LYS A 293 21.09 -9.28 21.77
C LYS A 293 21.65 -8.13 20.94
N ILE A 294 22.34 -7.18 21.58
CA ILE A 294 23.01 -6.07 20.88
C ILE A 294 23.98 -6.64 19.83
N GLU A 295 24.79 -7.63 20.20
CA GLU A 295 25.77 -8.22 19.28
C GLU A 295 25.13 -9.05 18.16
N LYS A 296 24.04 -9.74 18.45
CA LYS A 296 23.22 -10.39 17.41
C LYS A 296 22.67 -9.36 16.41
N PHE A 297 22.15 -8.22 16.86
CA PHE A 297 21.66 -7.17 15.97
C PHE A 297 22.76 -6.52 15.14
N LYS A 298 23.91 -6.20 15.74
CA LYS A 298 25.08 -5.69 15.00
C LYS A 298 25.44 -6.65 13.86
N LYS A 299 25.56 -7.94 14.15
CA LYS A 299 25.87 -8.97 13.15
C LYS A 299 24.83 -9.06 12.02
N GLN A 300 23.53 -8.96 12.35
CA GLN A 300 22.45 -8.98 11.35
C GLN A 300 22.47 -7.73 10.44
N LYS A 301 22.85 -6.58 10.99
CA LYS A 301 22.89 -5.30 10.26
C LYS A 301 24.22 -5.07 9.53
N MET A 302 25.25 -5.91 9.76
CA MET A 302 26.45 -5.91 8.92
C MET A 302 26.11 -6.29 7.48
N GLY A 303 26.78 -5.64 6.53
CA GLY A 303 26.69 -6.02 5.13
C GLY A 303 27.33 -7.39 4.91
N PHE A 304 26.83 -8.12 3.91
CA PHE A 304 27.46 -9.38 3.50
C PHE A 304 27.35 -9.57 2.00
N GLN A 305 28.27 -10.35 1.45
CA GLN A 305 28.22 -10.82 0.07
C GLN A 305 28.53 -12.33 0.08
N LYS A 306 27.73 -13.11 -0.62
CA LYS A 306 27.85 -14.56 -0.77
C LYS A 306 27.57 -14.95 -2.21
N ILE A 307 28.20 -16.00 -2.68
CA ILE A 307 27.86 -16.60 -3.97
C ILE A 307 26.69 -17.55 -3.73
N LYS A 308 25.62 -17.41 -4.52
CA LYS A 308 24.49 -18.34 -4.54
C LYS A 308 24.45 -19.06 -5.88
N LYS A 309 24.04 -20.33 -5.87
CA LYS A 309 23.72 -21.09 -7.09
C LYS A 309 22.23 -20.96 -7.39
N SER A 310 21.92 -20.66 -8.64
CA SER A 310 20.55 -20.71 -9.16
C SER A 310 20.09 -22.16 -9.31
N ARG A 311 18.78 -22.38 -9.45
CA ARG A 311 18.22 -23.72 -9.75
C ARG A 311 18.77 -24.33 -11.06
N LYS A 312 19.26 -23.50 -11.99
CA LYS A 312 19.87 -23.91 -13.26
C LYS A 312 21.41 -24.04 -13.16
N GLY A 313 21.99 -24.00 -11.95
CA GLY A 313 23.42 -24.20 -11.70
C GLY A 313 24.29 -22.95 -11.77
N TYR A 314 23.82 -21.84 -12.35
CA TYR A 314 24.61 -20.59 -12.43
C TYR A 314 24.92 -19.97 -11.07
N GLU A 315 26.17 -19.62 -10.85
CA GLU A 315 26.63 -18.87 -9.68
C GLU A 315 26.39 -17.36 -9.87
N TYR A 316 25.82 -16.71 -8.88
CA TYR A 316 25.66 -15.25 -8.86
C TYR A 316 26.02 -14.69 -7.49
N LYS A 317 26.61 -13.50 -7.48
CA LYS A 317 26.89 -12.75 -6.24
C LYS A 317 25.57 -12.22 -5.68
N TYR A 318 25.24 -12.65 -4.47
CA TYR A 318 24.13 -12.15 -3.68
C TYR A 318 24.68 -11.46 -2.44
N GLY A 319 24.36 -10.20 -2.26
CA GLY A 319 24.77 -9.46 -1.08
C GLY A 319 23.73 -8.45 -0.66
N MET A 320 23.83 -8.00 0.59
CA MET A 320 23.07 -6.89 1.13
C MET A 320 24.05 -5.92 1.77
N GLY A 321 23.83 -4.62 1.56
CA GLY A 321 24.61 -3.58 2.21
C GLY A 321 24.47 -3.59 3.73
N SER A 322 25.35 -2.88 4.42
CA SER A 322 25.22 -2.63 5.86
C SER A 322 24.01 -1.73 6.14
N MET A 323 23.49 -1.84 7.35
CA MET A 323 22.45 -0.96 7.88
C MET A 323 22.99 -0.22 9.11
N GLN A 324 22.60 1.04 9.26
CA GLN A 324 22.95 1.83 10.44
C GLN A 324 22.40 1.14 11.71
N PHE A 325 23.22 1.13 12.76
CA PHE A 325 22.86 0.59 14.06
C PHE A 325 23.44 1.48 15.18
N PRO A 326 22.64 1.89 16.17
CA PRO A 326 21.16 1.82 16.19
C PRO A 326 20.55 2.63 15.03
N ASP A 327 19.24 2.45 14.81
CA ASP A 327 18.48 3.27 13.88
C ASP A 327 18.55 4.76 14.31
N PRO A 328 18.77 5.69 13.35
CA PRO A 328 18.90 7.12 13.63
C PRO A 328 17.60 7.73 14.15
N LEU A 329 17.70 8.62 15.13
CA LEU A 329 16.53 9.29 15.73
C LEU A 329 16.11 10.55 14.95
N ASP A 330 17.03 11.13 14.19
CA ASP A 330 16.91 12.34 13.39
C ASP A 330 16.40 12.09 11.96
N LYS A 331 15.88 10.88 11.69
CA LYS A 331 15.33 10.51 10.39
C LYS A 331 13.97 9.83 10.54
N PRO A 332 13.12 9.84 9.50
CA PRO A 332 11.92 9.02 9.49
C PRO A 332 12.25 7.54 9.62
N ALA A 333 11.36 6.80 10.31
CA ALA A 333 11.50 5.37 10.52
C ALA A 333 11.65 4.63 9.19
N ARG A 334 12.35 3.48 9.17
CA ARG A 334 12.24 2.59 8.01
C ARG A 334 10.84 1.97 7.99
N THR A 335 10.50 1.32 6.88
CA THR A 335 9.24 0.57 6.79
C THR A 335 9.12 -0.41 7.95
N ILE A 336 8.04 -0.31 8.74
CA ILE A 336 7.66 -1.32 9.72
C ILE A 336 7.25 -2.58 8.96
N VAL A 337 7.81 -3.73 9.35
CA VAL A 337 7.57 -5.02 8.69
C VAL A 337 6.91 -6.00 9.65
N THR A 338 6.26 -7.03 9.10
CA THR A 338 5.56 -8.04 9.91
C THR A 338 6.48 -8.84 10.82
N SER A 339 7.78 -8.87 10.54
CA SER A 339 8.80 -9.56 11.33
C SER A 339 9.46 -8.66 12.40
N GLU A 340 8.90 -7.48 12.71
CA GLU A 340 9.47 -6.53 13.68
C GLU A 340 9.70 -7.14 15.06
N SER A 341 8.92 -8.16 15.44
CA SER A 341 9.09 -8.87 16.72
C SER A 341 10.32 -9.77 16.81
N THR A 342 11.05 -9.97 15.70
CA THR A 342 12.17 -10.93 15.63
C THR A 342 13.53 -10.24 15.77
N VAL A 343 14.60 -11.00 15.99
CA VAL A 343 15.98 -10.48 15.88
C VAL A 343 16.41 -10.57 14.43
N SER A 344 16.03 -9.56 13.64
CA SER A 344 16.35 -9.49 12.21
C SER A 344 17.05 -8.18 11.87
N ARG A 345 17.66 -8.12 10.67
CA ARG A 345 18.20 -6.87 10.13
C ARG A 345 17.15 -5.76 9.95
N MET A 346 15.89 -6.16 9.77
CA MET A 346 14.77 -5.25 9.51
C MET A 346 14.22 -4.62 10.78
N THR A 347 14.36 -5.31 11.91
CA THR A 347 13.90 -4.84 13.22
C THR A 347 14.60 -3.54 13.61
N HIS A 348 13.82 -2.59 14.10
CA HIS A 348 14.31 -1.31 14.58
C HIS A 348 14.92 -1.48 15.97
N VAL A 349 16.10 -0.88 16.15
CA VAL A 349 16.73 -0.75 17.46
C VAL A 349 17.06 0.71 17.64
N VAL A 350 16.56 1.33 18.70
CA VAL A 350 16.72 2.75 18.99
C VAL A 350 17.43 2.94 20.33
N ARG A 351 18.00 4.13 20.51
CA ARG A 351 18.39 4.62 21.85
C ARG A 351 17.18 5.26 22.48
N ASP A 352 16.86 4.84 23.70
CA ASP A 352 15.82 5.50 24.48
C ASP A 352 16.24 6.94 24.80
N PRO A 353 15.43 7.95 24.46
CA PRO A 353 15.80 9.35 24.69
C PRO A 353 15.85 9.76 26.17
N GLY A 354 15.30 8.96 27.09
CA GLY A 354 15.31 9.25 28.52
C GLY A 354 16.50 8.66 29.29
N ASN A 355 16.99 7.48 28.89
CA ASN A 355 18.06 6.78 29.62
C ASN A 355 19.21 6.27 28.74
N ASN A 356 19.17 6.55 27.43
CA ASN A 356 20.20 6.21 26.45
C ASN A 356 20.50 4.70 26.26
N ARG A 357 19.69 3.81 26.87
CA ARG A 357 19.80 2.36 26.68
C ARG A 357 19.25 1.95 25.32
N LEU A 358 19.80 0.87 24.75
CA LEU A 358 19.32 0.31 23.49
C LEU A 358 18.09 -0.57 23.72
N ARG A 359 17.05 -0.36 22.91
CA ARG A 359 15.81 -1.14 22.94
C ARG A 359 15.21 -1.31 21.55
N VAL A 360 14.31 -2.27 21.40
CA VAL A 360 13.40 -2.30 20.25
C VAL A 360 12.29 -1.24 20.42
N LEU A 361 11.60 -0.94 19.33
CA LEU A 361 10.37 -0.14 19.40
C LEU A 361 9.32 -0.88 20.21
N SER A 362 8.50 -0.12 20.94
CA SER A 362 7.27 -0.63 21.56
C SER A 362 6.14 -0.73 20.54
N PRO A 363 5.06 -1.48 20.82
CA PRO A 363 3.91 -1.52 19.93
C PRO A 363 3.27 -0.14 19.70
N ILE A 364 3.20 0.69 20.74
CA ILE A 364 2.65 2.06 20.65
C ILE A 364 3.48 2.92 19.70
N GLU A 365 4.80 2.83 19.74
CA GLU A 365 5.66 3.56 18.80
C GLU A 365 5.45 3.09 17.36
N THR A 366 5.23 1.80 17.13
CA THR A 366 4.91 1.30 15.78
C THR A 366 3.52 1.73 15.29
N GLU A 367 2.55 1.90 16.19
CA GLU A 367 1.25 2.53 15.90
C GLU A 367 1.43 4.00 15.48
N ARG A 368 2.19 4.78 16.26
CA ARG A 368 2.50 6.20 15.97
C ARG A 368 3.24 6.38 14.65
N ILE A 369 4.19 5.50 14.32
CA ILE A 369 4.94 5.51 13.06
C ILE A 369 4.02 5.24 11.84
N ASN A 370 2.96 4.46 12.02
CA ASN A 370 1.90 4.28 11.03
C ASN A 370 0.76 5.31 11.18
N THR A 371 0.92 6.30 12.06
CA THR A 371 -0.05 7.38 12.35
C THR A 371 -1.40 6.91 12.94
N PHE A 372 -1.41 5.72 13.54
CA PHE A 372 -2.54 5.26 14.36
C PHE A 372 -2.52 5.93 15.75
N PRO A 373 -3.69 6.05 16.43
CA PRO A 373 -3.74 6.39 17.84
C PRO A 373 -3.01 5.35 18.69
N ASP A 374 -2.55 5.76 19.87
CA ASP A 374 -1.96 4.85 20.84
C ASP A 374 -2.96 3.76 21.26
N ASN A 375 -2.46 2.54 21.43
CA ASN A 375 -3.21 1.33 21.79
C ASN A 375 -4.27 0.90 20.77
N TRP A 376 -4.15 1.36 19.53
CA TRP A 376 -5.04 0.93 18.44
C TRP A 376 -5.09 -0.58 18.28
N THR A 377 -3.94 -1.26 18.36
CA THR A 377 -3.82 -2.72 18.20
C THR A 377 -3.94 -3.50 19.50
N HIS A 378 -4.15 -2.84 20.63
CA HIS A 378 -4.22 -3.51 21.92
C HIS A 378 -5.56 -4.24 22.11
N LEU A 379 -5.49 -5.51 22.52
CA LEU A 379 -6.57 -6.33 23.07
C LEU A 379 -6.03 -6.99 24.34
N GLU A 380 -6.90 -7.47 25.22
CA GLU A 380 -6.50 -8.11 26.50
C GLU A 380 -5.52 -9.29 26.27
N ASP A 381 -5.82 -10.19 25.34
CA ASP A 381 -5.00 -11.38 25.06
C ASP A 381 -4.02 -11.23 23.88
N ILE A 382 -3.76 -10.00 23.40
CA ILE A 382 -2.88 -9.82 22.24
C ILE A 382 -1.40 -9.76 22.64
N THR A 383 -0.58 -10.56 21.97
CA THR A 383 0.87 -10.49 22.12
C THR A 383 1.45 -9.27 21.38
N ASN A 384 2.59 -8.76 21.84
CA ASN A 384 3.33 -7.73 21.11
C ASN A 384 3.69 -8.19 19.69
N SER A 385 4.00 -9.48 19.49
CA SER A 385 4.28 -10.03 18.15
C SER A 385 3.10 -9.88 17.20
N ASN A 386 1.87 -10.11 17.65
CA ASN A 386 0.67 -9.90 16.83
C ASN A 386 0.45 -8.40 16.54
N ARG A 387 0.65 -7.52 17.52
CA ARG A 387 0.58 -6.06 17.33
C ARG A 387 1.57 -5.59 16.25
N TYR A 388 2.82 -6.01 16.36
CA TYR A 388 3.85 -5.74 15.35
C TYR A 388 3.50 -6.30 13.97
N PHE A 389 2.99 -7.54 13.92
CA PHE A 389 2.54 -8.16 12.67
C PHE A 389 1.47 -7.30 11.98
N THR A 390 0.46 -6.82 12.73
CA THR A 390 -0.57 -5.95 12.16
C THR A 390 -0.01 -4.62 11.67
N MET A 391 0.89 -3.98 12.42
CA MET A 391 1.51 -2.71 12.03
C MET A 391 2.45 -2.84 10.82
N GLY A 392 3.04 -4.03 10.60
CA GLY A 392 3.79 -4.31 9.37
C GLY A 392 2.92 -4.33 8.11
N ASN A 393 1.69 -4.84 8.24
CA ASN A 393 0.70 -4.89 7.15
C ASN A 393 -0.13 -3.60 7.01
N ALA A 394 -0.14 -2.74 8.04
CA ALA A 394 -0.97 -1.54 8.05
C ALA A 394 -0.51 -0.45 7.06
N LEU A 395 -1.40 0.51 6.82
CA LEU A 395 -1.15 1.71 6.03
C LEU A 395 -0.60 2.82 6.93
N VAL A 396 -0.01 3.86 6.32
CA VAL A 396 0.15 5.15 7.00
C VAL A 396 -1.20 5.86 6.94
N VAL A 397 -1.93 5.89 8.05
CA VAL A 397 -3.31 6.37 8.12
C VAL A 397 -3.47 7.80 7.63
N ASP A 398 -2.57 8.71 8.01
CA ASP A 398 -2.71 10.12 7.62
C ASP A 398 -2.42 10.34 6.13
N LEU A 399 -1.66 9.46 5.48
CA LEU A 399 -1.54 9.44 4.03
C LEU A 399 -2.88 9.09 3.35
N VAL A 400 -3.60 8.09 3.88
CA VAL A 400 -4.95 7.75 3.41
C VAL A 400 -5.93 8.89 3.65
N LYS A 401 -5.82 9.56 4.80
CA LYS A 401 -6.62 10.75 5.12
C LYS A 401 -6.41 11.85 4.08
N GLU A 402 -5.16 12.10 3.68
CA GLU A 402 -4.84 13.11 2.67
C GLU A 402 -5.46 12.76 1.31
N ILE A 403 -5.26 11.52 0.86
CA ILE A 403 -5.90 11.00 -0.37
C ILE A 403 -7.43 11.11 -0.29
N GLY A 404 -8.03 10.74 0.85
CA GLY A 404 -9.46 10.84 1.09
C GLY A 404 -10.00 12.28 0.98
N LYS A 405 -9.24 13.29 1.44
CA LYS A 405 -9.64 14.69 1.28
C LYS A 405 -9.69 15.12 -0.18
N GLU A 406 -8.74 14.66 -1.00
CA GLU A 406 -8.72 14.95 -2.42
C GLU A 406 -9.82 14.19 -3.16
N MET A 407 -10.06 12.93 -2.81
CA MET A 407 -11.17 12.15 -3.34
C MET A 407 -12.54 12.81 -3.10
N LEU A 408 -12.75 13.54 -2.00
CA LEU A 408 -14.00 14.30 -1.81
C LEU A 408 -14.22 15.36 -2.88
N LYS A 409 -13.15 15.97 -3.41
CA LYS A 409 -13.23 16.95 -4.51
C LYS A 409 -13.81 16.33 -5.77
N ILE A 410 -13.42 15.07 -6.02
CA ILE A 410 -13.88 14.25 -7.13
C ILE A 410 -15.32 13.75 -6.88
N ILE A 411 -15.51 12.97 -5.81
CA ILE A 411 -16.72 12.17 -5.56
C ILE A 411 -17.92 13.03 -5.13
N TYR A 412 -17.68 14.07 -4.32
CA TYR A 412 -18.76 14.79 -3.64
C TYR A 412 -18.92 16.22 -4.14
N TYR A 413 -17.80 16.94 -4.33
CA TYR A 413 -17.85 18.31 -4.80
C TYR A 413 -17.95 18.43 -6.32
N ASN A 414 -17.71 17.35 -7.09
CA ASN A 414 -17.72 17.35 -8.55
C ASN A 414 -16.92 18.52 -9.13
N ARG A 415 -15.71 18.74 -8.60
CA ARG A 415 -14.82 19.85 -9.02
C ARG A 415 -14.10 19.60 -10.35
N TYR A 416 -14.22 18.38 -10.87
CA TYR A 416 -13.59 17.89 -12.07
C TYR A 416 -14.65 17.21 -12.91
#